data_AF-A0A1Z1WIX6-F1
#
_entry.id   AF-A0A1Z1WIX6-F1
#
_cell.length_a   1.000
_cell.length_b   1.000
_cell.length_c   1.000
_cell.angle_alpha   90.00
_cell.angle_beta   90.00
_cell.angle_gamma   90.00
#
_symmetry.space_group_name_H-M   'P 1'
#
loop_
_entity.id
_entity.type
_entity.pdbx_description
1 polymer ?
#
loop_
_entity_poly.entity_id
_entity_poly.type
_entity_poly.pdbx_seq_one_letter_code
_entity_poly.pdbx_strand_id
1 'polypeptide(L)'
;MRTANPKSIALWTVVALVGASGWTVLALSRDEEVSAAWMVAAALGSYAIAYRFYAKFIAYKVLKVDKRRATPAERLDNGIDYHPTDRRVLLGHHFAAIAGAGPLVGPVLAAQMGYLPGTIWIIAGVIFAGAVQDMVVLFFSTRRDGRSLGQMARDEIGPFGGAAALLAAFAIMIILLGVLALVIVNALAESPWGTFSIAMTIPIALFMGFYLRILRPGRVSEVSLIGVALLLFALIAGRWVAESSWAEAFTLAPSTLVIWLVAYGFIASILPVWMLLAPRDYLSTFMKIGTIVLLALGVVIALPTLKMDPVTDFASRGDGPVFAGSLFPFVFITIACGALSGFHSLISSGTTPKMIQKETQVRMIGYGSMLMESAVAIMALVAASIIDPGLYFAMNAPAGVVGDTVQEASKAVAGFGYTISPRTWRRPPRTWRRVRCSRAPAARPPSRSASRRSSPRSPAAR
;
A
#
# COMPACT_ATOMS: atom_id res chain seq x y z
N MET A 1 -17.13 28.66 26.16
CA MET A 1 -16.11 27.61 25.94
C MET A 1 -16.40 26.47 26.92
N ARG A 2 -16.62 25.23 26.46
CA ARG A 2 -16.64 24.09 27.41
C ARG A 2 -15.23 23.96 27.97
N THR A 3 -15.07 24.12 29.28
CA THR A 3 -13.79 23.92 29.98
C THR A 3 -13.26 22.53 29.63
N ALA A 4 -12.00 22.45 29.19
CA ALA A 4 -11.42 21.20 28.77
C ALA A 4 -11.31 20.27 29.99
N ASN A 5 -11.85 19.06 29.88
CA ASN A 5 -11.79 18.06 30.93
C ASN A 5 -10.32 17.81 31.32
N PRO A 6 -9.91 17.91 32.61
CA PRO A 6 -8.54 17.70 33.05
C PRO A 6 -7.94 16.37 32.58
N LYS A 7 -8.74 15.29 32.56
CA LYS A 7 -8.32 13.98 32.02
C LYS A 7 -7.98 14.04 30.54
N SER A 8 -8.74 14.83 29.77
CA SER A 8 -8.46 15.04 28.36
C SER A 8 -7.19 15.86 28.17
N ILE A 9 -6.94 16.87 29.00
CA ILE A 9 -5.71 17.66 28.91
C ILE A 9 -4.51 16.75 29.18
N ALA A 10 -4.51 16.04 30.31
CA ALA A 10 -3.44 15.11 30.68
C ALA A 10 -3.16 14.07 29.57
N LEU A 11 -4.20 13.45 29.01
CA LEU A 11 -4.04 12.48 27.91
C LEU A 11 -3.36 13.09 26.69
N TRP A 12 -3.80 14.26 26.22
CA TRP A 12 -3.22 14.90 25.04
C TRP A 12 -1.83 15.48 25.30
N THR A 13 -1.54 15.89 26.54
CA THR A 13 -0.18 16.23 26.98
C THR A 13 0.74 15.02 26.87
N VAL A 14 0.33 13.84 27.36
CA VAL A 14 1.13 12.61 27.23
C VAL A 14 1.37 12.23 25.77
N VAL A 15 0.33 12.26 24.92
CA VAL A 15 0.46 11.98 23.48
C VAL A 15 1.44 12.96 22.81
N ALA A 16 1.36 14.24 23.16
CA ALA A 16 2.27 15.26 22.64
C ALA A 16 3.71 15.04 23.10
N LEU A 17 3.92 14.70 24.38
CA LEU A 17 5.24 14.39 24.92
C LEU A 17 5.85 13.16 24.24
N VAL A 18 5.09 12.08 24.07
CA VAL A 18 5.57 10.87 23.38
C VAL A 18 5.97 11.17 21.93
N GLY A 19 5.14 11.91 21.19
CA GLY A 19 5.47 12.33 19.82
C GLY A 19 6.69 13.23 19.76
N ALA A 20 6.79 14.21 20.67
CA ALA A 20 7.93 15.13 20.76
C ALA A 20 9.23 14.41 21.12
N SER A 21 9.19 13.46 22.07
CA SER A 21 10.33 12.62 22.41
C SER A 21 10.78 11.77 21.22
N GLY A 22 9.84 11.15 20.50
CA GLY A 22 10.16 10.41 19.27
C GLY A 22 10.89 11.27 18.23
N TRP A 23 10.38 12.47 17.96
CA TRP A 23 11.06 13.43 17.08
C TRP A 23 12.43 13.87 17.61
N THR A 24 12.53 14.12 18.90
CA THR A 24 13.77 14.57 19.55
C THR A 24 14.87 13.52 19.38
N VAL A 25 14.56 12.25 19.67
CA VAL A 25 15.53 11.16 19.51
C VAL A 25 15.93 11.00 18.06
N LEU A 26 14.97 10.97 17.12
CA LEU A 26 15.30 10.84 15.69
C LEU A 26 16.13 12.02 15.15
N ALA A 27 15.89 13.23 15.68
CA ALA A 27 16.53 14.45 15.20
C ALA A 27 17.89 14.71 15.86
N LEU A 28 18.11 14.28 17.11
CA LEU A 28 19.30 14.64 17.89
C LEU A 28 20.28 13.49 18.10
N SER A 29 19.83 12.24 18.12
CA SER A 29 20.76 11.11 18.21
C SER A 29 21.67 11.11 16.98
N ARG A 30 22.97 11.19 17.22
CA ARG A 30 24.04 11.11 16.24
C ARG A 30 24.97 10.02 16.71
N ASP A 31 25.32 9.10 15.82
CA ASP A 31 26.23 7.98 16.10
C ASP A 31 25.75 7.02 17.20
N GLU A 32 24.46 7.08 17.57
CA GLU A 32 23.80 6.17 18.51
C GLU A 32 22.86 5.21 17.79
N GLU A 33 22.72 3.98 18.30
CA GLU A 33 21.73 3.04 17.80
C GLU A 33 20.31 3.50 18.15
N VAL A 34 19.62 4.11 17.19
CA VAL A 34 18.24 4.57 17.38
C VAL A 34 17.27 3.41 17.19
N SER A 35 16.46 3.12 18.21
CA SER A 35 15.37 2.14 18.08
C SER A 35 14.28 2.63 17.12
N ALA A 36 13.83 1.76 16.23
CA ALA A 36 12.72 2.03 15.31
C ALA A 36 11.40 2.37 16.03
N ALA A 37 11.26 2.00 17.32
CA ALA A 37 10.11 2.36 18.13
C ALA A 37 9.92 3.88 18.23
N TRP A 38 11.00 4.67 18.19
CA TRP A 38 10.92 6.13 18.21
C TRP A 38 10.30 6.71 16.94
N MET A 39 10.57 6.09 15.78
CA MET A 39 9.92 6.43 14.51
C MET A 39 8.41 6.17 14.56
N VAL A 40 8.02 5.03 15.12
CA VAL A 40 6.60 4.68 15.32
C VAL A 40 5.94 5.65 16.31
N ALA A 41 6.61 6.00 17.42
CA ALA A 41 6.10 6.95 18.39
C ALA A 41 5.91 8.36 17.81
N ALA A 42 6.90 8.85 17.04
CA ALA A 42 6.85 10.13 16.35
C ALA A 42 5.66 10.17 15.36
N ALA A 43 5.49 9.13 14.55
CA ALA A 43 4.39 9.01 13.61
C ALA A 43 3.01 8.99 14.30
N LEU A 44 2.80 8.05 15.24
CA LEU A 44 1.51 7.89 15.92
C LEU A 44 1.12 9.11 16.74
N GLY A 45 2.09 9.73 17.45
CA GLY A 45 1.87 10.97 18.19
C GLY A 45 1.45 12.11 17.26
N SER A 46 2.18 12.30 16.15
CA SER A 46 1.88 13.34 15.15
C SER A 46 0.50 13.13 14.51
N TYR A 47 0.17 11.90 14.13
CA TYR A 47 -1.13 11.56 13.53
C TYR A 47 -2.30 11.78 14.50
N ALA A 48 -2.13 11.40 15.77
CA ALA A 48 -3.15 11.60 16.79
C ALA A 48 -3.44 13.09 17.00
N ILE A 49 -2.41 13.92 17.10
CA ILE A 49 -2.53 15.39 17.24
C ILE A 49 -3.17 15.99 15.99
N ALA A 50 -2.67 15.64 14.80
CA ALA A 50 -3.18 16.14 13.53
C ALA A 50 -4.66 15.80 13.35
N TYR A 51 -5.07 14.56 13.60
CA TYR A 51 -6.48 14.14 13.50
C TYR A 51 -7.36 14.88 14.52
N ARG A 52 -6.86 15.10 15.74
CA ARG A 52 -7.62 15.70 16.83
C ARG A 52 -7.86 17.20 16.66
N PHE A 53 -6.85 17.92 16.18
CA PHE A 53 -6.85 19.37 16.12
C PHE A 53 -6.95 19.87 14.67
N TYR A 54 -6.01 19.48 13.81
CA TYR A 54 -5.93 20.00 12.45
C TYR A 54 -7.05 19.50 11.54
N ALA A 55 -7.30 18.19 11.48
CA ALA A 55 -8.42 17.64 10.71
C ALA A 55 -9.79 18.18 11.18
N LYS A 56 -9.92 18.44 12.49
CA LYS A 56 -11.12 19.08 13.06
C LYS A 56 -11.23 20.54 12.61
N PHE A 57 -10.14 21.30 12.62
CA PHE A 57 -10.10 22.67 12.12
C PHE A 57 -10.52 22.71 10.65
N ILE A 58 -9.90 21.89 9.78
CA ILE A 58 -10.25 21.87 8.36
C ILE A 58 -11.73 21.48 8.17
N ALA A 59 -12.21 20.42 8.80
CA ALA A 59 -13.60 19.98 8.63
C ALA A 59 -14.64 21.05 9.08
N TYR A 60 -14.47 21.66 10.25
CA TYR A 60 -15.51 22.50 10.84
C TYR A 60 -15.31 24.01 10.64
N LYS A 61 -14.08 24.49 10.43
CA LYS A 61 -13.81 25.92 10.19
C LYS A 61 -13.61 26.24 8.71
N VAL A 62 -12.89 25.40 7.98
CA VAL A 62 -12.62 25.62 6.55
C VAL A 62 -13.77 25.09 5.70
N LEU A 63 -14.03 23.78 5.75
CA LEU A 63 -15.06 23.13 4.93
C LEU A 63 -16.49 23.37 5.46
N LYS A 64 -16.63 23.66 6.76
CA LYS A 64 -17.92 23.86 7.44
C LYS A 64 -18.88 22.70 7.16
N VAL A 65 -18.44 21.48 7.47
CA VAL A 65 -19.22 20.27 7.24
C VAL A 65 -20.58 20.33 7.94
N ASP A 66 -21.65 20.00 7.22
CA ASP A 66 -23.02 20.04 7.75
C ASP A 66 -23.61 18.63 7.95
N LYS A 67 -24.06 18.34 9.17
CA LYS A 67 -24.71 17.06 9.51
C LYS A 67 -26.15 16.99 9.00
N ARG A 68 -26.79 18.12 8.71
CA ARG A 68 -28.21 18.22 8.31
C ARG A 68 -28.40 18.18 6.79
N ARG A 69 -27.33 18.34 6.02
CA ARG A 69 -27.37 18.24 4.57
C ARG A 69 -27.46 16.77 4.15
N ALA A 70 -28.52 16.42 3.44
CA ALA A 70 -28.64 15.12 2.79
C ALA A 70 -27.51 14.96 1.76
N THR A 71 -26.78 13.87 1.85
CA THR A 71 -25.69 13.53 0.93
C THR A 71 -26.27 12.90 -0.35
N PRO A 72 -25.49 12.81 -1.45
CA PRO A 72 -25.96 12.12 -2.65
C PRO A 72 -26.27 10.64 -2.39
N ALA A 73 -25.58 10.00 -1.45
CA ALA A 73 -25.91 8.63 -1.04
C ALA A 73 -27.34 8.53 -0.52
N GLU A 74 -27.78 9.46 0.33
CA GLU A 74 -29.14 9.48 0.89
C GLU A 74 -30.20 10.01 -0.10
N ARG A 75 -29.84 10.97 -0.95
CA ARG A 75 -30.79 11.63 -1.87
C ARG A 75 -31.06 10.84 -3.15
N LEU A 76 -30.06 10.16 -3.69
CA LEU A 76 -30.16 9.44 -4.97
C LEU A 76 -30.36 7.93 -4.80
N ASP A 77 -29.92 7.35 -3.68
CA ASP A 77 -29.97 5.93 -3.29
C ASP A 77 -30.57 4.98 -4.34
N ASN A 78 -29.78 4.64 -5.36
CA ASN A 78 -30.24 3.84 -6.49
C ASN A 78 -29.93 2.34 -6.32
N GLY A 79 -29.29 1.96 -5.20
CA GLY A 79 -28.92 0.58 -4.90
C GLY A 79 -27.87 -0.02 -5.85
N ILE A 80 -27.24 0.79 -6.70
CA ILE A 80 -26.17 0.41 -7.64
C ILE A 80 -24.89 1.18 -7.30
N ASP A 81 -24.87 2.48 -7.59
CA ASP A 81 -23.73 3.38 -7.39
C ASP A 81 -23.86 4.23 -6.13
N TYR A 82 -25.09 4.68 -5.84
CA TYR A 82 -25.42 5.49 -4.69
C TYR A 82 -26.08 4.58 -3.66
N HIS A 83 -25.45 4.48 -2.48
CA HIS A 83 -25.94 3.65 -1.41
C HIS A 83 -25.40 4.10 -0.05
N PRO A 84 -26.25 4.54 0.89
CA PRO A 84 -25.84 4.92 2.25
C PRO A 84 -25.12 3.77 2.95
N THR A 85 -23.82 3.89 3.14
CA THR A 85 -22.99 2.80 3.71
C THR A 85 -22.52 3.16 5.11
N ASP A 86 -22.52 2.18 6.04
CA ASP A 86 -22.03 2.42 7.40
C ASP A 86 -20.60 2.97 7.36
N ARG A 87 -20.35 4.01 8.16
CA ARG A 87 -19.06 4.73 8.19
C ARG A 87 -17.85 3.83 8.45
N ARG A 88 -17.99 2.69 9.13
CA ARG A 88 -16.88 1.76 9.41
C ARG A 88 -16.56 0.93 8.18
N VAL A 89 -17.60 0.47 7.48
CA VAL A 89 -17.47 -0.22 6.19
C VAL A 89 -16.88 0.72 5.15
N LEU A 90 -17.41 1.95 5.08
CA LEU A 90 -16.95 2.95 4.12
C LEU A 90 -15.54 3.45 4.42
N LEU A 91 -15.15 3.58 5.70
CA LEU A 91 -13.77 3.84 6.08
C LEU A 91 -12.86 2.75 5.52
N GLY A 92 -13.21 1.47 5.70
CA GLY A 92 -12.42 0.37 5.16
C GLY A 92 -12.42 0.33 3.64
N HIS A 93 -13.56 0.56 2.98
CA HIS A 93 -13.59 0.66 1.52
C HIS A 93 -12.64 1.74 1.01
N HIS A 94 -12.75 2.95 1.57
CA HIS A 94 -11.92 4.07 1.15
C HIS A 94 -10.43 3.83 1.43
N PHE A 95 -10.09 3.41 2.66
CA PHE A 95 -8.72 3.07 3.04
C PHE A 95 -8.14 1.99 2.14
N ALA A 96 -8.85 0.89 1.90
CA ALA A 96 -8.34 -0.18 1.07
C ALA A 96 -8.19 0.20 -0.40
N ALA A 97 -9.03 1.11 -0.91
CA ALA A 97 -8.95 1.64 -2.26
C ALA A 97 -7.76 2.60 -2.47
N ILE A 98 -7.38 3.37 -1.44
CA ILE A 98 -6.21 4.28 -1.52
C ILE A 98 -4.90 3.60 -1.12
N ALA A 99 -4.92 2.72 -0.11
CA ALA A 99 -3.76 2.00 0.40
C ALA A 99 -3.40 0.83 -0.52
N GLY A 100 -2.81 1.12 -1.67
CA GLY A 100 -2.30 0.16 -2.65
C GLY A 100 -0.89 -0.37 -2.32
N ALA A 101 -0.13 -0.75 -3.36
CA ALA A 101 1.29 -1.11 -3.22
C ALA A 101 2.21 0.12 -3.05
N GLY A 102 1.77 1.29 -3.53
CA GLY A 102 2.51 2.54 -3.45
C GLY A 102 3.09 2.88 -2.06
N PRO A 103 2.28 2.90 -0.98
CA PRO A 103 2.78 3.24 0.36
C PRO A 103 3.75 2.20 0.93
N LEU A 104 3.89 1.01 0.33
CA LEU A 104 4.91 0.03 0.71
C LEU A 104 6.19 0.21 -0.11
N VAL A 105 6.05 0.35 -1.43
CA VAL A 105 7.20 0.35 -2.35
C VAL A 105 7.98 1.67 -2.26
N GLY A 106 7.30 2.82 -2.26
CA GLY A 106 7.95 4.14 -2.28
C GLY A 106 8.91 4.35 -1.10
N PRO A 107 8.46 4.20 0.16
CA PRO A 107 9.33 4.34 1.33
C PRO A 107 10.51 3.36 1.34
N VAL A 108 10.30 2.12 0.91
CA VAL A 108 11.37 1.12 0.81
C VAL A 108 12.42 1.57 -0.20
N LEU A 109 12.03 2.01 -1.40
CA LEU A 109 12.99 2.49 -2.40
C LEU A 109 13.71 3.76 -1.94
N ALA A 110 13.01 4.66 -1.25
CA ALA A 110 13.59 5.91 -0.76
C ALA A 110 14.53 5.72 0.44
N ALA A 111 14.52 4.58 1.13
CA ALA A 111 15.40 4.30 2.26
C ALA A 111 16.90 4.41 1.91
N GLN A 112 17.27 4.26 0.63
CA GLN A 112 18.65 4.51 0.18
C GLN A 112 19.15 5.92 0.49
N MET A 113 18.26 6.89 0.68
CA MET A 113 18.56 8.30 1.01
C MET A 113 18.64 8.55 2.52
N GLY A 114 18.54 7.48 3.32
CA GLY A 114 18.44 7.53 4.78
C GLY A 114 17.00 7.55 5.27
N TYR A 115 16.81 7.18 6.54
CA TYR A 115 15.46 7.05 7.11
C TYR A 115 14.82 8.40 7.46
N LEU A 116 15.60 9.43 7.77
CA LEU A 116 15.08 10.68 8.34
C LEU A 116 14.33 11.55 7.32
N PRO A 117 14.83 11.80 6.08
CA PRO A 117 14.10 12.57 5.08
C PRO A 117 12.76 11.95 4.72
N GLY A 118 12.75 10.62 4.53
CA GLY A 118 11.52 9.87 4.26
C GLY A 118 10.54 9.95 5.42
N THR A 119 10.99 9.80 6.66
CA THR A 119 10.14 9.92 7.86
C THR A 119 9.49 11.30 7.96
N ILE A 120 10.27 12.37 7.75
CA ILE A 120 9.78 13.76 7.75
C ILE A 120 8.72 13.95 6.67
N TRP A 121 9.02 13.54 5.43
CA TRP A 121 8.09 13.72 4.33
C TRP A 121 6.81 12.89 4.48
N ILE A 122 6.90 11.64 4.92
CA ILE A 122 5.73 10.80 5.17
C ILE A 122 4.80 11.47 6.18
N ILE A 123 5.34 11.90 7.33
CA ILE A 123 4.53 12.45 8.43
C ILE A 123 4.04 13.86 8.10
N ALA A 124 4.92 14.78 7.70
CA ALA A 124 4.54 16.15 7.40
C ALA A 124 3.70 16.24 6.12
N GLY A 125 4.08 15.50 5.08
CA GLY A 125 3.38 15.44 3.80
C GLY A 125 1.96 14.95 3.96
N VAL A 126 1.73 13.86 4.72
CA VAL A 126 0.35 13.39 4.96
C VAL A 126 -0.47 14.38 5.77
N ILE A 127 0.12 14.98 6.83
CA ILE A 127 -0.63 15.86 7.73
C ILE A 127 -1.08 17.12 7.01
N PHE A 128 -0.16 17.77 6.30
CA PHE A 128 -0.42 19.09 5.74
C PHE A 128 -0.92 19.07 4.29
N ALA A 129 -0.56 18.04 3.51
CA ALA A 129 -0.91 17.95 2.10
C ALA A 129 -1.87 16.79 1.81
N GLY A 130 -1.43 15.54 1.96
CA GLY A 130 -2.19 14.37 1.49
C GLY A 130 -3.56 14.20 2.13
N ALA A 131 -3.63 14.20 3.47
CA ALA A 131 -4.90 14.03 4.19
C ALA A 131 -5.85 15.22 4.00
N VAL A 132 -5.29 16.42 3.80
CA VAL A 132 -6.07 17.62 3.48
C VAL A 132 -6.65 17.50 2.07
N GLN A 133 -5.81 17.22 1.07
CA GLN A 133 -6.21 17.03 -0.32
C GLN A 133 -7.33 16.00 -0.44
N ASP A 134 -7.14 14.82 0.14
CA ASP A 134 -8.09 13.72 0.04
C ASP A 134 -9.45 14.07 0.67
N MET A 135 -9.45 14.62 1.88
CA MET A 135 -10.68 15.07 2.55
C MET A 135 -11.39 16.21 1.80
N VAL A 136 -10.63 17.16 1.24
CA VAL A 136 -11.17 18.31 0.50
C VAL A 136 -11.81 17.86 -0.82
N VAL A 137 -11.13 16.99 -1.58
CA VAL A 137 -11.68 16.42 -2.82
C VAL A 137 -12.93 15.60 -2.53
N LEU A 138 -12.90 14.77 -1.48
CA LEU A 138 -14.05 13.97 -1.05
C LEU A 138 -15.25 14.84 -0.71
N PHE A 139 -15.03 15.92 0.03
CA PHE A 139 -16.06 16.87 0.37
C PHE A 139 -16.65 17.58 -0.86
N PHE A 140 -15.79 18.07 -1.76
CA PHE A 140 -16.26 18.76 -2.97
C PHE A 140 -17.05 17.85 -3.90
N SER A 141 -16.59 16.61 -4.07
CA SER A 141 -17.32 15.62 -4.87
C SER A 141 -18.65 15.25 -4.21
N THR A 142 -18.68 15.07 -2.89
CA THR A 142 -19.93 14.82 -2.12
C THR A 142 -20.96 15.92 -2.35
N ARG A 143 -20.54 17.20 -2.41
CA ARG A 143 -21.45 18.33 -2.70
C ARG A 143 -21.82 18.49 -4.17
N ARG A 144 -21.13 17.80 -5.06
CA ARG A 144 -21.37 17.76 -6.51
C ARG A 144 -21.83 16.37 -6.94
N ASP A 145 -22.64 15.72 -6.12
CA ASP A 145 -23.28 14.43 -6.43
C ASP A 145 -22.31 13.30 -6.82
N GLY A 146 -21.13 13.25 -6.22
CA GLY A 146 -20.13 12.23 -6.53
C GLY A 146 -19.51 12.36 -7.92
N ARG A 147 -19.48 13.57 -8.50
CA ARG A 147 -18.79 13.86 -9.76
C ARG A 147 -17.29 13.62 -9.65
N SER A 148 -16.73 13.05 -10.72
CA SER A 148 -15.28 12.82 -10.91
C SER A 148 -14.50 14.12 -10.91
N LEU A 149 -13.21 14.04 -10.55
CA LEU A 149 -12.32 15.20 -10.56
C LEU A 149 -12.29 15.89 -11.93
N GLY A 150 -12.24 15.11 -13.03
CA GLY A 150 -12.26 15.67 -14.37
C GLY A 150 -13.57 16.37 -14.72
N GLN A 151 -14.71 15.84 -14.26
CA GLN A 151 -16.00 16.52 -14.44
C GLN A 151 -16.07 17.80 -13.62
N MET A 152 -15.61 17.78 -12.35
CA MET A 152 -15.55 18.98 -11.53
C MET A 152 -14.62 20.03 -12.16
N ALA A 153 -13.47 19.63 -12.71
CA ALA A 153 -12.58 20.54 -13.43
C ALA A 153 -13.26 21.14 -14.67
N ARG A 154 -14.08 20.37 -15.39
CA ARG A 154 -14.90 20.87 -16.50
C ARG A 154 -15.92 21.91 -16.07
N ASP A 155 -16.57 21.67 -14.94
CA ASP A 155 -17.59 22.57 -14.40
C ASP A 155 -16.99 23.92 -13.95
N GLU A 156 -15.74 23.92 -13.45
CA GLU A 156 -15.10 25.13 -12.90
C GLU A 156 -14.21 25.89 -13.91
N ILE A 157 -13.47 25.17 -14.77
CA ILE A 157 -12.45 25.74 -15.68
C ILE A 157 -12.99 25.84 -17.12
N GLY A 158 -14.13 25.20 -17.41
CA GLY A 158 -14.75 25.17 -18.72
C GLY A 158 -14.39 23.93 -19.55
N PRO A 159 -14.94 23.82 -20.78
CA PRO A 159 -14.90 22.59 -21.57
C PRO A 159 -13.49 22.15 -21.96
N PHE A 160 -12.59 23.09 -22.29
CA PHE A 160 -11.22 22.77 -22.70
C PHE A 160 -10.38 22.27 -21.53
N GLY A 161 -10.38 23.01 -20.41
CA GLY A 161 -9.67 22.59 -19.19
C GLY A 161 -10.22 21.27 -18.63
N GLY A 162 -11.54 21.10 -18.69
CA GLY A 162 -12.20 19.85 -18.32
C GLY A 162 -11.83 18.65 -19.20
N ALA A 163 -11.78 18.83 -20.51
CA ALA A 163 -11.36 17.78 -21.43
C ALA A 163 -9.90 17.36 -21.18
N ALA A 164 -9.00 18.33 -20.98
CA ALA A 164 -7.62 18.06 -20.61
C ALA A 164 -7.51 17.31 -19.28
N ALA A 165 -8.28 17.71 -18.27
CA ALA A 165 -8.30 17.04 -16.97
C ALA A 165 -8.85 15.61 -17.04
N LEU A 166 -9.90 15.37 -17.82
CA LEU A 166 -10.47 14.04 -18.06
C LEU A 166 -9.48 13.13 -18.81
N LEU A 167 -8.84 13.63 -19.86
CA LEU A 167 -7.82 12.89 -20.61
C LEU A 167 -6.63 12.54 -19.72
N ALA A 168 -6.14 13.51 -18.94
CA ALA A 168 -5.03 13.30 -18.01
C ALA A 168 -5.40 12.26 -16.93
N ALA A 169 -6.59 12.37 -16.32
CA ALA A 169 -7.07 11.41 -15.35
C ALA A 169 -7.17 10.00 -15.95
N PHE A 170 -7.70 9.88 -17.17
CA PHE A 170 -7.80 8.60 -17.88
C PHE A 170 -6.43 7.98 -18.18
N ALA A 171 -5.48 8.76 -18.70
CA ALA A 171 -4.13 8.31 -18.97
C ALA A 171 -3.41 7.85 -17.68
N ILE A 172 -3.54 8.61 -16.59
CA ILE A 172 -2.99 8.25 -15.29
C ILE A 172 -3.60 6.94 -14.78
N MET A 173 -4.92 6.74 -14.90
CA MET A 173 -5.56 5.48 -14.50
C MET A 173 -5.01 4.28 -15.27
N ILE A 174 -4.80 4.40 -16.58
CA ILE A 174 -4.23 3.31 -17.40
C ILE A 174 -2.82 2.95 -16.90
N ILE A 175 -1.95 3.95 -16.72
CA ILE A 175 -0.57 3.74 -16.27
C ILE A 175 -0.56 3.07 -14.88
N LEU A 176 -1.37 3.59 -13.95
CA LEU A 176 -1.44 3.05 -12.59
C LEU A 176 -1.99 1.62 -12.56
N LEU A 177 -3.03 1.31 -13.34
CA LEU A 177 -3.55 -0.05 -13.45
C LEU A 177 -2.48 -1.01 -13.99
N GLY A 178 -1.69 -0.60 -14.98
CA GLY A 178 -0.58 -1.41 -15.50
C GLY A 178 0.49 -1.70 -14.45
N VAL A 179 0.97 -0.67 -13.74
CA VAL A 179 1.98 -0.83 -12.69
C VAL A 179 1.47 -1.68 -11.53
N LEU A 180 0.24 -1.44 -11.07
CA LEU A 180 -0.35 -2.22 -9.97
C LEU A 180 -0.61 -3.68 -10.39
N ALA A 181 -1.07 -3.90 -11.63
CA ALA A 181 -1.26 -5.25 -12.16
C ALA A 181 0.08 -6.01 -12.21
N LEU A 182 1.17 -5.36 -12.65
CA LEU A 182 2.50 -5.98 -12.65
C LEU A 182 2.94 -6.43 -11.25
N VAL A 183 2.72 -5.58 -10.23
CA VAL A 183 3.06 -5.92 -8.84
C VAL A 183 2.25 -7.13 -8.35
N ILE A 184 0.94 -7.15 -8.63
CA ILE A 184 0.05 -8.25 -8.22
C ILE A 184 0.44 -9.55 -8.95
N VAL A 185 0.64 -9.48 -10.26
CA VAL A 185 1.00 -10.64 -11.08
C VAL A 185 2.32 -11.23 -10.60
N ASN A 186 3.34 -10.41 -10.35
CA ASN A 186 4.62 -10.89 -9.85
C ASN A 186 4.54 -11.47 -8.42
N ALA A 187 3.59 -10.99 -7.60
CA ALA A 187 3.38 -11.51 -6.26
C ALA A 187 2.62 -12.85 -6.23
N LEU A 188 1.76 -13.09 -7.23
CA LEU A 188 0.88 -14.27 -7.30
C LEU A 188 1.34 -15.34 -8.27
N ALA A 189 2.12 -14.97 -9.28
CA ALA A 189 2.74 -15.92 -10.19
C ALA A 189 3.51 -16.95 -9.37
N GLU A 190 3.26 -18.23 -9.67
CA GLU A 190 3.89 -19.36 -8.98
C GLU A 190 3.61 -19.46 -7.46
N SER A 191 2.59 -18.76 -6.97
CA SER A 191 2.18 -18.77 -5.56
C SER A 191 0.76 -19.33 -5.42
N PRO A 192 0.57 -20.67 -5.39
CA PRO A 192 -0.75 -21.27 -5.22
C PRO A 192 -1.42 -20.84 -3.92
N TRP A 193 -0.63 -20.64 -2.86
CA TRP A 193 -1.12 -20.11 -1.59
C TRP A 193 -1.73 -18.72 -1.74
N GLY A 194 -1.04 -17.80 -2.43
CA GLY A 194 -1.50 -16.44 -2.66
C GLY A 194 -2.73 -16.39 -3.56
N THR A 195 -2.70 -17.09 -4.69
CA THR A 195 -3.79 -17.15 -5.66
C THR A 195 -5.07 -17.69 -5.02
N PHE A 196 -5.00 -18.81 -4.28
CA PHE A 196 -6.14 -19.36 -3.57
C PHE A 196 -6.70 -18.38 -2.53
N SER A 197 -5.82 -17.83 -1.67
CA SER A 197 -6.24 -16.94 -0.59
C SER A 197 -6.95 -15.70 -1.11
N ILE A 198 -6.47 -15.11 -2.21
CA ILE A 198 -7.11 -13.96 -2.86
C ILE A 198 -8.40 -14.37 -3.56
N ALA A 199 -8.43 -15.49 -4.26
CA ALA A 199 -9.64 -15.98 -4.93
C ALA A 199 -10.79 -16.15 -3.93
N MET A 200 -10.51 -16.68 -2.74
CA MET A 200 -11.50 -16.85 -1.67
C MET A 200 -12.05 -15.52 -1.11
N THR A 201 -11.38 -14.39 -1.30
CA THR A 201 -11.92 -13.09 -0.88
C THR A 201 -13.17 -12.70 -1.65
N ILE A 202 -13.35 -13.18 -2.88
CA ILE A 202 -14.51 -12.89 -3.72
C ILE A 202 -15.81 -13.47 -3.12
N PRO A 203 -15.93 -14.80 -2.89
CA PRO A 203 -17.14 -15.36 -2.30
C PRO A 203 -17.37 -14.86 -0.87
N ILE A 204 -16.31 -14.63 -0.09
CA ILE A 204 -16.46 -14.05 1.26
C ILE A 204 -17.04 -12.64 1.17
N ALA A 205 -16.53 -11.79 0.26
CA ALA A 205 -17.04 -10.43 0.07
C ALA A 205 -18.49 -10.42 -0.42
N LEU A 206 -18.86 -11.29 -1.37
CA LEU A 206 -20.24 -11.44 -1.82
C LEU A 206 -21.14 -11.82 -0.64
N PHE A 207 -20.74 -12.82 0.14
CA PHE A 207 -21.47 -13.21 1.36
C PHE A 207 -21.63 -12.02 2.31
N MET A 208 -20.57 -11.26 2.58
CA MET A 208 -20.63 -10.08 3.45
C MET A 208 -21.57 -9.00 2.91
N GLY A 209 -21.56 -8.74 1.60
CA GLY A 209 -22.44 -7.79 0.93
C GLY A 209 -23.91 -8.18 1.05
N PHE A 210 -24.25 -9.43 0.72
CA PHE A 210 -25.62 -9.95 0.88
C PHE A 210 -26.06 -10.05 2.35
N TYR A 211 -25.14 -10.35 3.26
CA TYR A 211 -25.42 -10.41 4.69
C TYR A 211 -25.83 -9.03 5.23
N LEU A 212 -25.07 -8.00 4.87
CA LEU A 212 -25.35 -6.62 5.27
C LEU A 212 -26.59 -6.02 4.60
N ARG A 213 -26.93 -6.48 3.39
CA ARG A 213 -28.07 -5.94 2.65
C ARG A 213 -29.39 -6.65 2.94
N ILE A 214 -29.37 -7.98 3.01
CA ILE A 214 -30.60 -8.81 3.04
C ILE A 214 -30.75 -9.54 4.38
N LEU A 215 -29.73 -10.26 4.83
CA LEU A 215 -29.88 -11.18 5.97
C LEU A 215 -30.01 -10.44 7.30
N ARG A 216 -29.08 -9.54 7.61
CA ARG A 216 -29.06 -8.76 8.87
C ARG A 216 -28.57 -7.33 8.65
N PRO A 217 -29.44 -6.45 8.10
CA PRO A 217 -29.12 -5.04 7.92
C PRO A 217 -28.61 -4.37 9.20
N GLY A 218 -27.51 -3.62 9.08
CA GLY A 218 -26.93 -2.85 10.18
C GLY A 218 -26.05 -3.64 11.16
N ARG A 219 -25.98 -4.98 11.09
CA ARG A 219 -25.13 -5.80 11.99
C ARG A 219 -23.68 -5.92 11.52
N VAL A 220 -23.02 -4.76 11.40
CA VAL A 220 -21.65 -4.66 10.87
C VAL A 220 -20.63 -5.48 11.68
N SER A 221 -20.75 -5.53 13.01
CA SER A 221 -19.80 -6.29 13.86
C SER A 221 -19.89 -7.80 13.65
N GLU A 222 -21.09 -8.35 13.47
CA GLU A 222 -21.29 -9.79 13.24
C GLU A 222 -20.63 -10.22 11.93
N VAL A 223 -20.94 -9.53 10.84
CA VAL A 223 -20.35 -9.83 9.53
C VAL A 223 -18.84 -9.60 9.50
N SER A 224 -18.33 -8.63 10.27
CA SER A 224 -16.90 -8.38 10.39
C SER A 224 -16.17 -9.56 11.03
N LEU A 225 -16.72 -10.07 12.14
CA LEU A 225 -16.14 -11.22 12.83
C LEU A 225 -16.15 -12.46 11.94
N ILE A 226 -17.28 -12.72 11.26
CA ILE A 226 -17.41 -13.84 10.32
C ILE A 226 -16.44 -13.67 9.16
N GLY A 227 -16.39 -12.48 8.54
CA GLY A 227 -15.50 -12.18 7.41
C GLY A 227 -14.03 -12.36 7.77
N VAL A 228 -13.59 -11.84 8.92
CA VAL A 228 -12.22 -12.02 9.41
C VAL A 228 -11.92 -13.50 9.70
N ALA A 229 -12.84 -14.23 10.34
CA ALA A 229 -12.65 -15.65 10.61
C ALA A 229 -12.53 -16.46 9.30
N LEU A 230 -13.39 -16.20 8.32
CA LEU A 230 -13.34 -16.84 7.00
C LEU A 230 -12.07 -16.50 6.23
N LEU A 231 -11.58 -15.26 6.37
CA LEU A 231 -10.35 -14.81 5.72
C LEU A 231 -9.11 -15.45 6.32
N LEU A 232 -9.03 -15.54 7.66
CA LEU A 232 -7.97 -16.26 8.35
C LEU A 232 -8.01 -17.75 8.02
N PHE A 233 -9.21 -18.34 7.97
CA PHE A 233 -9.40 -19.71 7.52
C PHE A 233 -8.92 -19.90 6.08
N ALA A 234 -9.28 -19.02 5.15
CA ALA A 234 -8.82 -19.07 3.76
C ALA A 234 -7.29 -18.97 3.65
N LEU A 235 -6.65 -18.14 4.47
CA LEU A 235 -5.20 -18.03 4.53
C LEU A 235 -4.53 -19.33 5.00
N ILE A 236 -5.09 -19.97 6.03
CA ILE A 236 -4.59 -21.27 6.55
C ILE A 236 -4.85 -22.38 5.52
N ALA A 237 -6.06 -22.45 4.98
CA ALA A 237 -6.45 -23.43 3.97
C ALA A 237 -5.62 -23.28 2.70
N GLY A 238 -5.23 -22.06 2.32
CA GLY A 238 -4.36 -21.84 1.17
C GLY A 238 -2.98 -22.48 1.32
N ARG A 239 -2.48 -22.65 2.56
CA ARG A 239 -1.26 -23.43 2.79
C ARG A 239 -1.50 -24.92 2.51
N TRP A 240 -2.62 -25.46 2.98
CA TRP A 240 -3.00 -26.85 2.70
C TRP A 240 -3.17 -27.11 1.21
N VAL A 241 -3.79 -26.18 0.47
CA VAL A 241 -3.93 -26.26 -0.98
C VAL A 241 -2.55 -26.26 -1.65
N ALA A 242 -1.64 -25.38 -1.23
CA ALA A 242 -0.29 -25.29 -1.78
C ALA A 242 0.57 -26.54 -1.52
N GLU A 243 0.27 -27.30 -0.47
CA GLU A 243 0.96 -28.56 -0.13
C GLU A 243 0.25 -29.81 -0.69
N SER A 244 -0.89 -29.64 -1.38
CA SER A 244 -1.74 -30.72 -1.91
C SER A 244 -1.64 -30.90 -3.43
N SER A 245 -2.33 -31.91 -3.98
CA SER A 245 -2.50 -32.13 -5.42
C SER A 245 -3.23 -30.99 -6.14
N TRP A 246 -3.89 -30.09 -5.42
CA TRP A 246 -4.58 -28.92 -5.98
C TRP A 246 -3.64 -27.75 -6.25
N ALA A 247 -2.35 -27.83 -5.84
CA ALA A 247 -1.40 -26.74 -6.01
C ALA A 247 -1.24 -26.31 -7.48
N GLU A 248 -1.22 -27.26 -8.42
CA GLU A 248 -1.09 -26.95 -9.86
C GLU A 248 -2.25 -26.09 -10.38
N ALA A 249 -3.48 -26.33 -9.91
CA ALA A 249 -4.66 -25.57 -10.32
C ALA A 249 -4.59 -24.08 -9.91
N PHE A 250 -3.86 -23.75 -8.83
CA PHE A 250 -3.69 -22.39 -8.34
C PHE A 250 -2.32 -21.79 -8.70
N THR A 251 -1.45 -22.56 -9.35
CA THR A 251 -0.15 -22.11 -9.85
C THR A 251 -0.34 -21.56 -11.26
N LEU A 252 -0.82 -20.31 -11.34
CA LEU A 252 -1.16 -19.68 -12.61
C LEU A 252 0.04 -18.97 -13.23
N ALA A 253 0.16 -19.08 -14.55
CA ALA A 253 1.13 -18.33 -15.33
C ALA A 253 0.82 -16.81 -15.29
N PRO A 254 1.84 -15.94 -15.40
CA PRO A 254 1.66 -14.49 -15.38
C PRO A 254 0.61 -13.97 -16.39
N SER A 255 0.63 -14.47 -17.63
CA SER A 255 -0.32 -14.08 -18.68
C SER A 255 -1.76 -14.46 -18.33
N THR A 256 -1.96 -15.65 -17.74
CA THR A 256 -3.26 -16.12 -17.26
C THR A 256 -3.77 -15.24 -16.13
N LEU A 257 -2.92 -14.86 -15.18
CA LEU A 257 -3.28 -13.93 -14.09
C LEU A 257 -3.71 -12.56 -14.61
N VAL A 258 -3.02 -12.01 -15.63
CA VAL A 258 -3.42 -10.74 -16.25
C VAL A 258 -4.84 -10.83 -16.83
N ILE A 259 -5.14 -11.90 -17.58
CA ILE A 259 -6.48 -12.11 -18.15
C ILE A 259 -7.54 -12.20 -17.04
N TRP A 260 -7.28 -12.97 -15.98
CA TRP A 260 -8.19 -13.08 -14.85
C TRP A 260 -8.39 -11.75 -14.11
N LEU A 261 -7.34 -10.95 -13.94
CA LEU A 261 -7.43 -9.63 -13.30
C LEU A 261 -8.29 -8.67 -14.13
N VAL A 262 -8.14 -8.67 -15.45
CA VAL A 262 -8.97 -7.85 -16.35
C VAL A 262 -10.43 -8.32 -16.31
N ALA A 263 -10.67 -9.62 -16.43
CA ALA A 263 -12.02 -10.19 -16.37
C ALA A 263 -12.70 -9.89 -15.02
N TYR A 264 -11.98 -10.08 -13.91
CA TYR A 264 -12.45 -9.72 -12.58
C TYR A 264 -12.74 -8.23 -12.46
N GLY A 265 -11.84 -7.36 -12.94
CA GLY A 265 -12.02 -5.91 -12.90
C GLY A 265 -13.27 -5.47 -13.67
N PHE A 266 -13.51 -6.05 -14.86
CA PHE A 266 -14.71 -5.80 -15.64
C PHE A 266 -15.98 -6.21 -14.88
N ILE A 267 -16.04 -7.45 -14.36
CA ILE A 267 -17.18 -7.94 -13.59
C ILE A 267 -17.40 -7.03 -12.37
N ALA A 268 -16.37 -6.76 -11.59
CA ALA A 268 -16.45 -5.94 -10.39
C ALA A 268 -16.91 -4.50 -10.68
N SER A 269 -16.62 -3.96 -11.87
CA SER A 269 -17.04 -2.60 -12.27
C SER A 269 -18.52 -2.49 -12.64
N ILE A 270 -19.17 -3.58 -13.05
CA ILE A 270 -20.59 -3.62 -13.44
C ILE A 270 -21.47 -3.98 -12.24
N LEU A 271 -20.93 -4.76 -11.30
CA LEU A 271 -21.67 -5.16 -10.12
C LEU A 271 -21.97 -3.96 -9.21
N PRO A 272 -23.15 -3.93 -8.56
CA PRO A 272 -23.47 -2.91 -7.57
C PRO A 272 -22.39 -2.77 -6.50
N VAL A 273 -22.10 -1.52 -6.11
CA VAL A 273 -20.96 -1.19 -5.24
C VAL A 273 -21.02 -1.91 -3.88
N TRP A 274 -22.22 -2.07 -3.33
CA TRP A 274 -22.46 -2.75 -2.04
C TRP A 274 -22.25 -4.26 -2.12
N MET A 275 -22.30 -4.86 -3.31
CA MET A 275 -22.33 -6.32 -3.49
C MET A 275 -20.94 -6.92 -3.46
N LEU A 276 -19.98 -6.29 -4.16
CA LEU A 276 -18.61 -6.79 -4.24
C LEU A 276 -17.60 -5.73 -3.79
N LEU A 277 -17.59 -4.55 -4.42
CA LEU A 277 -16.51 -3.56 -4.24
C LEU A 277 -16.35 -3.12 -2.76
N ALA A 278 -17.41 -2.58 -2.16
CA ALA A 278 -17.39 -2.11 -0.77
C ALA A 278 -17.09 -3.23 0.26
N PRO A 279 -17.77 -4.40 0.25
CA PRO A 279 -17.49 -5.46 1.23
C PRO A 279 -16.12 -6.09 1.03
N ARG A 280 -15.63 -6.23 -0.21
CA ARG A 280 -14.29 -6.77 -0.50
C ARG A 280 -13.21 -5.85 0.02
N ASP A 281 -13.35 -4.54 -0.23
CA ASP A 281 -12.38 -3.56 0.23
C ASP A 281 -12.41 -3.44 1.77
N TYR A 282 -13.61 -3.49 2.37
CA TYR A 282 -13.77 -3.58 3.81
C TYR A 282 -13.08 -4.82 4.41
N LEU A 283 -13.27 -6.00 3.80
CA LEU A 283 -12.61 -7.24 4.22
C LEU A 283 -11.08 -7.11 4.17
N SER A 284 -10.55 -6.56 3.07
CA SER A 284 -9.11 -6.40 2.88
C SER A 284 -8.48 -5.43 3.89
N THR A 285 -9.26 -4.48 4.42
CA THR A 285 -8.81 -3.53 5.45
C THR A 285 -8.36 -4.24 6.71
N PHE A 286 -9.05 -5.31 7.13
CA PHE A 286 -8.65 -6.07 8.31
C PHE A 286 -7.28 -6.71 8.14
N MET A 287 -6.96 -7.23 6.96
CA MET A 287 -5.62 -7.77 6.68
C MET A 287 -4.57 -6.67 6.67
N LYS A 288 -4.84 -5.55 5.99
CA LYS A 288 -3.90 -4.43 5.87
C LYS A 288 -3.61 -3.81 7.24
N ILE A 289 -4.64 -3.29 7.92
CA ILE A 289 -4.51 -2.66 9.24
C ILE A 289 -4.05 -3.67 10.29
N GLY A 290 -4.61 -4.89 10.29
CA GLY A 290 -4.22 -5.94 11.24
C GLY A 290 -2.74 -6.28 11.13
N THR A 291 -2.22 -6.46 9.91
CA THR A 291 -0.79 -6.70 9.68
C THR A 291 0.07 -5.53 10.16
N ILE A 292 -0.34 -4.29 9.88
CA ILE A 292 0.39 -3.08 10.30
C ILE A 292 0.44 -2.97 11.82
N VAL A 293 -0.68 -3.20 12.50
CA VAL A 293 -0.75 -3.19 13.97
C VAL A 293 0.15 -4.27 14.56
N LEU A 294 0.11 -5.49 14.02
CA LEU A 294 0.98 -6.57 14.46
C LEU A 294 2.47 -6.26 14.24
N LEU A 295 2.84 -5.66 13.10
CA LEU A 295 4.20 -5.23 12.83
C LEU A 295 4.63 -4.10 13.77
N ALA A 296 3.76 -3.12 14.03
CA ALA A 296 4.05 -2.02 14.95
C ALA A 296 4.26 -2.53 16.39
N LEU A 297 3.42 -3.46 16.85
CA LEU A 297 3.61 -4.15 18.13
C LEU A 297 4.92 -4.94 18.14
N GLY A 298 5.23 -5.65 17.06
CA GLY A 298 6.49 -6.36 16.90
C GLY A 298 7.71 -5.44 17.02
N VAL A 299 7.67 -4.24 16.43
CA VAL A 299 8.73 -3.23 16.55
C VAL A 299 8.85 -2.70 17.98
N VAL A 300 7.73 -2.43 18.66
CA VAL A 300 7.75 -1.94 20.05
C VAL A 300 8.26 -3.01 21.02
N ILE A 301 7.98 -4.29 20.77
CA ILE A 301 8.45 -5.41 21.61
C ILE A 301 9.91 -5.74 21.33
N ALA A 302 10.29 -5.85 20.05
CA ALA A 302 11.64 -6.23 19.66
C ALA A 302 12.65 -5.08 19.77
N LEU A 303 12.18 -3.83 19.78
CA LEU A 303 12.98 -2.61 19.80
C LEU A 303 14.15 -2.63 18.81
N PRO A 304 13.95 -3.02 17.53
CA PRO A 304 15.06 -3.17 16.60
C PRO A 304 15.72 -1.82 16.33
N THR A 305 17.03 -1.84 16.16
CA THR A 305 17.82 -0.65 15.85
C THR A 305 17.73 -0.33 14.36
N LEU A 306 17.64 0.96 14.03
CA LEU A 306 17.74 1.45 12.67
C LEU A 306 19.21 1.34 12.25
N LYS A 307 19.47 0.53 11.22
CA LYS A 307 20.80 0.27 10.67
C LYS A 307 21.14 1.16 9.48
N MET A 308 20.12 1.67 8.79
CA MET A 308 20.32 2.68 7.77
C MET A 308 20.65 4.01 8.46
N ASP A 309 21.57 4.78 7.88
CA ASP A 309 21.92 6.09 8.41
C ASP A 309 20.72 7.06 8.36
N PRO A 310 20.67 8.09 9.24
CA PRO A 310 19.61 9.10 9.21
C PRO A 310 19.52 9.78 7.84
N VAL A 311 20.68 10.12 7.27
CA VAL A 311 20.85 10.64 5.91
C VAL A 311 22.11 9.97 5.34
N THR A 312 22.00 9.37 4.16
CA THR A 312 23.13 8.74 3.48
C THR A 312 23.80 9.71 2.49
N ASP A 313 25.02 9.39 2.07
CA ASP A 313 25.71 10.16 1.02
C ASP A 313 24.99 10.12 -0.34
N PHE A 314 24.13 9.13 -0.58
CA PHE A 314 23.31 9.08 -1.80
C PHE A 314 22.26 10.18 -1.84
N ALA A 315 21.82 10.68 -0.68
CA ALA A 315 20.85 11.78 -0.61
C ALA A 315 21.41 13.09 -1.21
N SER A 316 22.72 13.33 -1.03
CA SER A 316 23.41 14.52 -1.52
C SER A 316 23.99 14.33 -2.92
N ARG A 317 24.64 13.18 -3.19
CA ARG A 317 25.28 12.89 -4.48
C ARG A 317 24.29 12.57 -5.61
N GLY A 318 23.15 11.96 -5.28
CA GLY A 318 22.12 11.59 -6.23
C GLY A 318 22.47 10.42 -7.16
N ASP A 319 23.56 9.70 -6.89
CA ASP A 319 24.03 8.53 -7.62
C ASP A 319 23.60 7.21 -6.95
N GLY A 320 22.44 7.22 -6.29
CA GLY A 320 21.90 6.07 -5.56
C GLY A 320 21.72 4.81 -6.43
N PRO A 321 22.14 3.62 -5.96
CA PRO A 321 22.08 2.39 -6.75
C PRO A 321 20.67 1.81 -6.91
N VAL A 322 19.70 2.21 -6.08
CA VAL A 322 18.29 1.78 -6.22
C VAL A 322 17.60 2.59 -7.32
N PHE A 323 17.83 3.90 -7.31
CA PHE A 323 17.43 4.83 -8.37
C PHE A 323 18.32 6.07 -8.34
N ALA A 324 18.57 6.66 -9.52
CA ALA A 324 19.31 7.91 -9.65
C ALA A 324 18.43 9.12 -9.30
N GLY A 325 18.98 10.08 -8.57
CA GLY A 325 18.32 11.32 -8.18
C GLY A 325 18.73 11.80 -6.79
N SER A 326 18.87 13.12 -6.63
CA SER A 326 19.11 13.78 -5.34
C SER A 326 17.86 13.77 -4.44
N LEU A 327 18.03 14.07 -3.15
CA LEU A 327 16.93 14.12 -2.17
C LEU A 327 15.72 14.93 -2.66
N PHE A 328 15.95 16.16 -3.15
CA PHE A 328 14.94 16.93 -3.87
C PHE A 328 15.17 16.80 -5.38
N PRO A 329 14.12 16.56 -6.20
CA PRO A 329 12.70 16.35 -5.82
C PRO A 329 12.34 14.88 -5.52
N PHE A 330 13.29 13.94 -5.60
CA PHE A 330 12.97 12.52 -5.72
C PHE A 330 12.36 11.89 -4.46
N VAL A 331 12.68 12.33 -3.24
CA VAL A 331 11.97 11.84 -2.05
C VAL A 331 10.46 12.11 -2.14
N PHE A 332 10.08 13.29 -2.65
CA PHE A 332 8.68 13.70 -2.78
C PHE A 332 7.94 12.91 -3.87
N ILE A 333 8.64 12.56 -4.95
CA ILE A 333 8.09 11.81 -6.07
C ILE A 333 8.03 10.30 -5.74
N THR A 334 9.11 9.76 -5.20
CA THR A 334 9.24 8.33 -4.87
C THR A 334 8.31 7.94 -3.73
N ILE A 335 8.19 8.78 -2.70
CA ILE A 335 7.22 8.59 -1.61
C ILE A 335 5.99 9.46 -1.87
N ALA A 336 5.30 9.19 -2.98
CA ALA A 336 4.00 9.81 -3.24
C ALA A 336 2.92 9.20 -2.35
N CYS A 337 2.55 7.94 -2.57
CA CYS A 337 1.57 7.24 -1.72
C CYS A 337 2.10 7.09 -0.28
N GLY A 338 1.22 7.30 0.70
CA GLY A 338 1.56 7.43 2.12
C GLY A 338 1.94 8.86 2.58
N ALA A 339 2.26 9.78 1.67
CA ALA A 339 2.49 11.20 1.99
C ALA A 339 1.51 12.13 1.24
N LEU A 340 1.52 12.10 -0.09
CA LEU A 340 0.67 12.89 -0.97
C LEU A 340 0.47 12.15 -2.30
N SER A 341 -0.77 11.80 -2.64
CA SER A 341 -1.07 11.01 -3.84
C SER A 341 -2.22 11.60 -4.65
N GLY A 342 -1.93 11.88 -5.93
CA GLY A 342 -2.93 12.29 -6.91
C GLY A 342 -3.98 11.20 -7.16
N PHE A 343 -3.65 9.92 -7.05
CA PHE A 343 -4.59 8.82 -7.30
C PHE A 343 -5.78 8.84 -6.33
N HIS A 344 -5.56 9.26 -5.08
CA HIS A 344 -6.63 9.24 -4.08
C HIS A 344 -7.73 10.22 -4.41
N SER A 345 -7.39 11.31 -5.12
CA SER A 345 -8.40 12.23 -5.65
C SER A 345 -9.41 11.54 -6.56
N LEU A 346 -9.02 10.48 -7.29
CA LEU A 346 -9.92 9.74 -8.16
C LEU A 346 -10.90 8.87 -7.36
N ILE A 347 -10.43 8.25 -6.26
CA ILE A 347 -11.28 7.49 -5.33
C ILE A 347 -12.21 8.43 -4.56
N SER A 348 -11.65 9.51 -4.03
CA SER A 348 -12.38 10.57 -3.31
C SER A 348 -13.35 11.35 -4.17
N SER A 349 -13.17 11.36 -5.49
CA SER A 349 -14.12 11.98 -6.43
C SER A 349 -14.97 10.98 -7.24
N GLY A 350 -14.98 9.70 -6.90
CA GLY A 350 -15.66 8.69 -7.71
C GLY A 350 -16.63 7.83 -6.92
N THR A 351 -16.08 6.88 -6.17
CA THR A 351 -16.87 5.83 -5.50
C THR A 351 -17.30 6.24 -4.10
N THR A 352 -16.35 6.70 -3.29
CA THR A 352 -16.57 7.04 -1.88
C THR A 352 -17.64 8.11 -1.64
N PRO A 353 -17.69 9.24 -2.37
CA PRO A 353 -18.69 10.29 -2.11
C PRO A 353 -20.13 9.81 -2.31
N LYS A 354 -20.34 8.80 -3.16
CA LYS A 354 -21.66 8.20 -3.45
C LYS A 354 -22.18 7.28 -2.34
N MET A 355 -21.35 6.98 -1.34
CA MET A 355 -21.67 6.10 -0.22
C MET A 355 -21.71 6.80 1.15
N ILE A 356 -21.25 8.05 1.24
CA ILE A 356 -21.20 8.82 2.50
C ILE A 356 -22.61 9.11 2.99
N GLN A 357 -22.92 8.71 4.22
CA GLN A 357 -24.23 9.00 4.83
C GLN A 357 -24.32 10.44 5.34
N LYS A 358 -23.24 10.97 5.92
CA LYS A 358 -23.24 12.31 6.53
C LYS A 358 -21.98 13.06 6.14
N GLU A 359 -22.10 14.32 5.75
CA GLU A 359 -20.95 15.15 5.35
C GLU A 359 -19.89 15.21 6.46
N THR A 360 -20.28 15.19 7.73
CA THR A 360 -19.33 15.11 8.87
C THR A 360 -18.40 13.88 8.87
N GLN A 361 -18.75 12.83 8.11
CA GLN A 361 -17.94 11.62 7.98
C GLN A 361 -16.71 11.81 7.07
N VAL A 362 -16.66 12.85 6.23
CA VAL A 362 -15.50 13.13 5.35
C VAL A 362 -14.20 13.25 6.14
N ARG A 363 -14.25 13.74 7.38
CA ARG A 363 -13.09 13.82 8.27
C ARG A 363 -12.56 12.45 8.65
N MET A 364 -13.45 11.52 8.98
CA MET A 364 -13.07 10.17 9.37
C MET A 364 -12.59 9.38 8.15
N ILE A 365 -13.33 9.50 7.04
CA ILE A 365 -13.12 8.68 5.84
C ILE A 365 -11.92 9.17 5.04
N GLY A 366 -11.85 10.45 4.66
CA GLY A 366 -10.73 10.98 3.87
C GLY A 366 -9.48 11.16 4.73
N TYR A 367 -9.50 12.14 5.64
CA TYR A 367 -8.33 12.47 6.45
C TYR A 367 -7.85 11.27 7.29
N GLY A 368 -8.78 10.53 7.90
CA GLY A 368 -8.44 9.37 8.73
C GLY A 368 -7.81 8.22 7.92
N SER A 369 -8.34 7.88 6.75
CA SER A 369 -7.75 6.84 5.89
C SER A 369 -6.35 7.22 5.42
N MET A 370 -6.11 8.48 5.08
CA MET A 370 -4.78 8.95 4.69
C MET A 370 -3.76 8.80 5.80
N LEU A 371 -4.11 9.12 7.05
CA LEU A 371 -3.23 8.87 8.19
C LEU A 371 -2.95 7.37 8.39
N MET A 372 -3.96 6.51 8.18
CA MET A 372 -3.78 5.05 8.26
C MET A 372 -2.85 4.54 7.16
N GLU A 373 -2.94 5.07 5.95
CA GLU A 373 -2.03 4.71 4.85
C GLU A 373 -0.61 5.18 5.14
N SER A 374 -0.45 6.38 5.68
CA SER A 374 0.85 6.89 6.09
C SER A 374 1.49 6.06 7.21
N ALA A 375 0.69 5.45 8.09
CA ALA A 375 1.20 4.45 9.03
C ALA A 375 1.75 3.20 8.33
N VAL A 376 1.15 2.76 7.21
CA VAL A 376 1.72 1.69 6.35
C VAL A 376 3.11 2.11 5.87
N ALA A 377 3.23 3.35 5.39
CA ALA A 377 4.47 3.88 4.83
C ALA A 377 5.59 3.97 5.86
N ILE A 378 5.28 4.38 7.09
CA ILE A 378 6.25 4.36 8.20
C ILE A 378 6.70 2.94 8.50
N MET A 379 5.79 1.96 8.54
CA MET A 379 6.18 0.57 8.78
C MET A 379 7.04 0.00 7.65
N ALA A 380 6.78 0.38 6.40
CA ALA A 380 7.60 0.01 5.26
C ALA A 380 9.02 0.60 5.36
N LEU A 381 9.13 1.87 5.74
CA LEU A 381 10.41 2.54 5.96
C LEU A 381 11.18 1.92 7.12
N VAL A 382 10.50 1.61 8.23
CA VAL A 382 11.09 0.87 9.36
C VAL A 382 11.63 -0.46 8.89
N ALA A 383 10.83 -1.26 8.15
CA ALA A 383 11.25 -2.56 7.66
C ALA A 383 12.50 -2.49 6.74
N ALA A 384 12.59 -1.45 5.90
CA ALA A 384 13.77 -1.20 5.06
C ALA A 384 14.99 -0.72 5.87
N SER A 385 14.77 -0.02 6.97
CA SER A 385 15.84 0.63 7.74
C SER A 385 16.41 -0.24 8.86
N ILE A 386 15.73 -1.32 9.27
CA ILE A 386 16.23 -2.27 10.30
C ILE A 386 17.08 -3.41 9.71
N ILE A 387 17.02 -3.62 8.39
CA ILE A 387 17.85 -4.62 7.72
C ILE A 387 19.26 -4.06 7.46
N ASP A 388 20.22 -4.96 7.29
CA ASP A 388 21.58 -4.58 6.93
C ASP A 388 21.60 -3.75 5.63
N PRO A 389 22.24 -2.57 5.58
CA PRO A 389 22.22 -1.72 4.39
C PRO A 389 22.76 -2.43 3.14
N GLY A 390 23.78 -3.27 3.28
CA GLY A 390 24.29 -4.05 2.16
C GLY A 390 23.23 -5.01 1.62
N LEU A 391 22.53 -5.73 2.51
CA LEU A 391 21.42 -6.59 2.12
C LEU A 391 20.28 -5.79 1.49
N TYR A 392 19.95 -4.61 2.03
CA TYR A 392 18.96 -3.70 1.45
C TYR A 392 19.29 -3.37 -0.01
N PHE A 393 20.53 -2.97 -0.30
CA PHE A 393 20.96 -2.64 -1.67
C PHE A 393 20.94 -3.86 -2.59
N ALA A 394 21.39 -5.03 -2.12
CA ALA A 394 21.30 -6.28 -2.89
C ALA A 394 19.86 -6.68 -3.22
N MET A 395 18.89 -6.35 -2.37
CA MET A 395 17.48 -6.69 -2.55
C MET A 395 16.75 -5.72 -3.48
N ASN A 396 17.05 -4.43 -3.39
CA ASN A 396 16.25 -3.38 -4.02
C ASN A 396 16.89 -2.74 -5.25
N ALA A 397 18.21 -2.83 -5.43
CA ALA A 397 18.86 -2.33 -6.63
C ALA A 397 18.49 -3.17 -7.88
N PRO A 398 18.36 -2.55 -9.07
CA PRO A 398 18.05 -3.25 -10.31
C PRO A 398 19.05 -4.37 -10.62
N ALA A 399 18.59 -5.44 -11.27
CA ALA A 399 19.46 -6.56 -11.64
C ALA A 399 20.65 -6.14 -12.54
N GLY A 400 20.46 -5.14 -13.41
CA GLY A 400 21.54 -4.57 -14.21
C GLY A 400 22.64 -3.86 -13.40
N VAL A 401 22.39 -3.54 -12.13
CA VAL A 401 23.33 -2.86 -11.23
C VAL A 401 24.05 -3.86 -10.32
N VAL A 402 23.34 -4.85 -9.78
CA VAL A 402 23.90 -5.82 -8.82
C VAL A 402 24.18 -7.21 -9.41
N GLY A 403 23.84 -7.46 -10.67
CA GLY A 403 23.94 -8.78 -11.30
C GLY A 403 22.85 -9.75 -10.84
N ASP A 404 22.86 -10.96 -11.41
CA ASP A 404 21.85 -12.00 -11.20
C ASP A 404 22.29 -13.05 -10.17
N THR A 405 23.59 -13.12 -9.89
CA THR A 405 24.16 -14.07 -8.93
C THR A 405 24.41 -13.44 -7.56
N VAL A 406 24.48 -14.28 -6.52
CA VAL A 406 24.83 -13.85 -5.16
C VAL A 406 26.24 -13.22 -5.12
N GLN A 407 27.16 -13.76 -5.91
CA GLN A 407 28.55 -13.32 -5.97
C GLN A 407 28.67 -11.94 -6.60
N GLU A 408 27.97 -11.71 -7.71
CA GLU A 408 27.90 -10.39 -8.35
C GLU A 408 27.26 -9.37 -7.41
N ALA A 409 26.15 -9.74 -6.76
CA ALA A 409 25.47 -8.84 -5.83
C ALA A 409 26.35 -8.48 -4.64
N SER A 410 27.09 -9.45 -4.09
CA SER A 410 28.04 -9.19 -3.00
C SER A 410 29.18 -8.27 -3.44
N LYS A 411 29.67 -8.41 -4.68
CA LYS A 411 30.74 -7.55 -5.22
C LYS A 411 30.22 -6.12 -5.50
N ALA A 412 29.02 -6.01 -6.06
CA ALA A 412 28.39 -4.73 -6.35
C ALA A 412 28.12 -3.93 -5.07
N VAL A 413 27.58 -4.59 -4.04
CA VAL A 413 27.32 -3.96 -2.74
C VAL A 413 28.62 -3.50 -2.05
N ALA A 414 29.71 -4.27 -2.17
CA ALA A 414 31.04 -3.84 -1.74
C ALA A 414 31.48 -2.56 -2.46
N GLY A 415 31.18 -2.44 -3.76
CA GLY A 415 31.41 -1.22 -4.54
C GLY A 415 30.59 -0.01 -4.09
N PHE A 416 29.46 -0.22 -3.41
CA PHE A 416 28.65 0.85 -2.82
C PHE A 416 29.13 1.29 -1.43
N GLY A 417 30.20 0.68 -0.91
CA GLY A 417 30.75 0.98 0.42
C GLY A 417 30.18 0.10 1.54
N TYR A 418 29.40 -0.93 1.23
CA TYR A 418 28.81 -1.83 2.24
C TYR A 418 29.36 -3.25 2.10
N THR A 419 29.63 -3.94 3.22
CA THR A 419 30.09 -5.33 3.19
C THR A 419 29.09 -6.25 3.90
N ILE A 420 28.75 -7.38 3.27
CA ILE A 420 27.80 -8.35 3.82
C ILE A 420 28.55 -9.62 4.21
N SER A 421 28.36 -10.10 5.44
CA SER A 421 28.97 -11.36 5.88
C SER A 421 28.42 -12.58 5.10
N PRO A 422 29.23 -13.61 4.81
CA PRO A 422 28.77 -14.85 4.14
C PRO A 422 27.63 -15.58 4.86
N ARG A 423 27.48 -15.41 6.19
CA ARG A 423 26.38 -16.01 6.97
C ARG A 423 25.03 -15.39 6.61
N THR A 424 24.98 -14.09 6.32
CA THR A 424 23.76 -13.37 5.93
C THR A 424 23.24 -13.87 4.57
N TRP A 425 24.13 -14.26 3.66
CA TRP A 425 23.79 -14.84 2.35
C TRP A 425 23.31 -16.30 2.40
N ARG A 426 23.65 -17.08 3.43
CA ARG A 426 23.18 -18.48 3.57
C ARG A 426 21.75 -18.60 4.09
N ARG A 427 21.22 -17.54 4.70
CA ARG A 427 19.79 -17.38 5.03
C ARG A 427 19.24 -16.09 4.38
N PRO A 428 19.23 -15.97 3.03
CA PRO A 428 18.43 -14.92 2.43
C PRO A 428 16.97 -15.15 2.87
N PRO A 429 16.17 -14.10 3.09
CA PRO A 429 14.73 -14.26 3.21
C PRO A 429 14.24 -15.19 2.09
N ARG A 430 13.36 -16.16 2.38
CA ARG A 430 12.81 -17.09 1.35
C ARG A 430 12.29 -16.35 0.10
N THR A 431 11.93 -15.08 0.27
CA THR A 431 11.55 -14.12 -0.78
C THR A 431 12.67 -13.77 -1.76
N TRP A 432 13.95 -13.71 -1.39
CA TRP A 432 15.05 -13.39 -2.32
C TRP A 432 15.19 -14.44 -3.42
N ARG A 433 15.11 -15.74 -3.05
CA ARG A 433 15.11 -16.84 -4.03
C ARG A 433 13.88 -16.81 -4.94
N ARG A 434 12.70 -16.54 -4.42
CA ARG A 434 11.45 -16.54 -5.21
C ARG A 434 11.31 -15.34 -6.14
N VAL A 435 11.73 -14.14 -5.71
CA VAL A 435 11.59 -12.91 -6.50
C VAL A 435 12.62 -12.82 -7.63
N ARG A 436 13.81 -13.43 -7.48
CA ARG A 436 14.84 -13.43 -8.55
C ARG A 436 14.78 -14.66 -9.46
N CYS A 437 14.44 -15.85 -8.97
CA CYS A 437 14.29 -17.02 -9.85
C CYS A 437 13.17 -16.86 -10.88
N SER A 438 12.12 -16.08 -10.61
CA SER A 438 11.05 -15.77 -11.57
C SER A 438 11.45 -14.74 -12.64
N ARG A 439 12.59 -14.07 -12.50
CA ARG A 439 13.15 -13.12 -13.50
C ARG A 439 14.21 -13.73 -14.40
N ALA A 440 14.68 -14.93 -14.11
CA ALA A 440 15.58 -15.65 -15.01
C ALA A 440 14.79 -16.11 -16.25
N PRO A 441 15.21 -15.78 -17.49
CA PRO A 441 14.68 -16.47 -18.65
C PRO A 441 14.97 -17.95 -18.45
N ALA A 442 13.95 -18.80 -18.60
CA ALA A 442 14.09 -20.24 -18.47
C ALA A 442 15.18 -20.73 -19.43
N ALA A 443 16.39 -20.92 -18.91
CA ALA A 443 17.46 -21.59 -19.63
C ALA A 443 16.98 -23.02 -19.86
N ARG A 444 16.50 -23.30 -21.07
CA ARG A 444 16.19 -24.66 -21.52
C ARG A 444 17.44 -25.51 -21.25
N PRO A 445 17.33 -26.64 -20.52
CA PRO A 445 18.46 -27.54 -20.40
C PRO A 445 18.85 -28.02 -21.80
N PRO A 446 20.15 -28.20 -22.10
CA PRO A 446 20.58 -28.65 -23.41
C PRO A 446 19.93 -30.00 -23.69
N SER A 447 19.21 -30.05 -24.81
CA SER A 447 18.61 -31.28 -25.33
C SER A 447 19.69 -32.35 -25.45
N ARG A 448 19.55 -33.45 -24.72
CA ARG A 448 20.29 -34.68 -24.99
C ARG A 448 19.84 -35.21 -26.35
N SER A 449 20.48 -34.75 -27.42
CA SER A 449 20.36 -35.37 -28.73
C SER A 449 21.10 -36.71 -28.71
N ALA A 450 20.34 -37.77 -28.97
CA ALA A 450 20.82 -39.13 -29.11
C ALA A 450 21.94 -39.23 -30.15
N SER A 451 23.17 -39.56 -29.71
CA SER A 451 24.21 -40.05 -30.62
C SER A 451 23.94 -41.53 -30.90
N ARG A 452 23.32 -41.79 -32.06
CA ARG A 452 23.24 -43.11 -32.68
C ARG A 452 24.63 -43.74 -32.77
N ARG A 453 24.73 -44.99 -32.32
CA ARG A 453 25.81 -45.91 -32.67
C ARG A 453 25.76 -46.17 -34.18
N SER A 454 26.86 -45.90 -34.87
CA SER A 454 27.21 -46.57 -36.12
C SER A 454 28.71 -46.45 -36.34
N SER A 455 29.43 -47.50 -35.96
CA SER A 455 30.80 -47.77 -36.36
C SER A 455 30.82 -48.33 -37.79
N PRO A 456 31.70 -47.85 -38.69
CA PRO A 456 32.15 -48.62 -39.82
C PRO A 456 33.63 -49.01 -39.67
N ARG A 457 33.88 -50.28 -40.01
CA ARG A 457 35.21 -50.88 -40.16
C ARG A 457 36.00 -50.17 -41.26
N SER A 458 37.30 -49.97 -41.04
CA SER A 458 38.31 -49.80 -42.09
C SER A 458 38.48 -51.13 -42.85
N PRO A 459 38.86 -51.16 -44.14
CA PRO A 459 40.28 -51.08 -44.48
C PRO A 459 40.67 -50.43 -45.84
N ALA A 460 41.90 -49.93 -45.86
CA ALA A 460 42.94 -50.09 -46.90
C ALA A 460 42.80 -49.50 -48.33
N ALA A 461 43.86 -48.76 -48.65
CA ALA A 461 44.71 -48.83 -49.86
C ALA A 461 44.30 -48.10 -51.15
N ARG A 462 45.32 -47.34 -51.61
CA ARG A 462 45.59 -46.69 -52.90
C ARG A 462 45.03 -45.30 -53.11
#